data_AF-A0A1Y5GL08-F1
#
_entry.id   AF-A0A1Y5GL08-F1
#
_cell.length_a   1.000
_cell.length_b   1.000
_cell.length_c   1.000
_cell.angle_alpha   90.00
_cell.angle_beta   90.00
_cell.angle_gamma   90.00
#
_symmetry.space_group_name_H-M   'P 1'
#
loop_
_entity.id
_entity.type
_entity.pdbx_description
1 polymer ?
#
loop_
_entity_poly.entity_id
_entity_poly.type
_entity_poly.pdbx_seq_one_letter_code
_entity_poly.pdbx_strand_id
1 'polypeptide(L)'
;MNKKDFKKCVEIVRESIHRIDPYSLLDGGSPNDEFDSEISSIVSQLDRIGSGIDAAHTIARVLNSSFSESHKPEEFEIEGNIIFEALVKNGHK
;
A
#
# COMPACT_ATOMS: atom_id res chain seq x y z
N MET A 1 -4.74 -8.07 -15.22
CA MET A 1 -5.48 -6.90 -14.70
C MET A 1 -5.79 -5.93 -15.84
N ASN A 2 -7.03 -5.47 -15.99
CA ASN A 2 -7.35 -4.44 -16.99
C ASN A 2 -7.00 -3.04 -16.45
N LYS A 3 -6.93 -2.03 -17.32
CA LYS A 3 -6.48 -0.67 -16.93
C LYS A 3 -7.37 0.01 -15.88
N LYS A 4 -8.65 -0.35 -15.81
CA LYS A 4 -9.62 0.21 -14.86
C LYS A 4 -9.43 -0.39 -13.47
N ASP A 5 -9.22 -1.69 -13.39
CA ASP A 5 -8.98 -2.38 -12.12
C ASP A 5 -7.62 -1.98 -11.54
N PHE A 6 -6.61 -1.82 -12.40
CA PHE A 6 -5.29 -1.29 -12.01
C PHE A 6 -5.42 0.09 -11.37
N LYS A 7 -6.10 1.02 -12.04
CA LYS A 7 -6.31 2.37 -11.49
C LYS A 7 -7.03 2.31 -10.14
N LYS A 8 -8.03 1.44 -9.99
CA LYS A 8 -8.76 1.32 -8.73
C LYS A 8 -7.88 0.79 -7.60
N CYS A 9 -7.03 -0.19 -7.88
CA CYS A 9 -6.07 -0.70 -6.90
C CYS A 9 -5.03 0.35 -6.52
N VAL A 10 -4.55 1.14 -7.48
CA VAL A 10 -3.66 2.28 -7.20
C VAL A 10 -4.30 3.27 -6.24
N GLU A 11 -5.57 3.67 -6.47
CA GLU A 11 -6.24 4.62 -5.55
C GLU A 11 -6.43 4.03 -4.15
N ILE A 12 -6.81 2.75 -4.02
CA ILE A 12 -6.96 2.08 -2.72
C ILE A 12 -5.63 2.07 -1.95
N VAL A 13 -4.55 1.65 -2.61
CA VAL A 13 -3.22 1.59 -1.98
C VAL A 13 -2.75 2.99 -1.61
N ARG A 14 -2.97 3.98 -2.48
CA ARG A 14 -2.66 5.39 -2.20
C ARG A 14 -3.40 5.90 -0.97
N GLU A 15 -4.72 5.71 -0.90
CA GLU A 15 -5.53 6.14 0.25
C GLU A 15 -5.05 5.52 1.56
N SER A 16 -4.69 4.22 1.54
CA SER A 16 -4.14 3.54 2.71
C SER A 16 -2.79 4.10 3.14
N ILE A 17 -1.85 4.28 2.20
CA ILE A 17 -0.51 4.80 2.52
C ILE A 17 -0.57 6.26 2.97
N HIS A 18 -1.39 7.10 2.32
CA HIS A 18 -1.57 8.50 2.69
C HIS A 18 -2.24 8.66 4.06
N ARG A 19 -3.12 7.73 4.45
CA ARG A 19 -3.73 7.73 5.78
C ARG A 19 -2.71 7.45 6.88
N ILE A 20 -1.80 6.51 6.65
CA ILE A 20 -0.74 6.20 7.61
C ILE A 20 0.25 7.37 7.68
N ASP A 21 0.56 7.95 6.51
CA ASP A 21 1.63 8.94 6.34
C ASP A 21 2.89 8.53 7.13
N PRO A 22 3.49 7.37 6.79
CA PRO A 22 4.47 6.70 7.64
C PRO A 22 5.70 7.55 7.98
N TYR A 23 5.95 8.59 7.18
CA TYR A 23 7.06 9.54 7.33
C TYR A 23 6.59 10.96 7.67
N SER A 24 5.30 11.16 7.96
CA SER A 24 4.70 12.49 8.17
C SER A 24 4.98 13.48 7.03
N LEU A 25 5.12 12.97 5.80
CA LEU A 25 5.49 13.77 4.64
C LEU A 25 4.29 14.61 4.18
N LEU A 26 3.08 14.06 4.25
CA LEU A 26 1.87 14.77 3.83
C LEU A 26 1.47 15.84 4.85
N ASP A 27 1.55 15.53 6.14
CA ASP A 27 1.31 16.54 7.20
C ASP A 27 2.41 17.63 7.21
N GLY A 28 3.62 17.28 6.76
CA GLY A 28 4.74 18.20 6.54
C GLY A 28 4.60 19.11 5.31
N GLY A 29 3.56 18.92 4.49
CA GLY A 29 3.31 19.70 3.28
C GLY A 29 4.04 19.20 2.03
N SER A 30 4.58 17.98 2.05
CA SER A 30 5.13 17.35 0.85
C SER A 30 4.05 17.10 -0.20
N PRO A 31 4.42 17.09 -1.48
CA PRO A 31 3.52 16.75 -2.56
C PRO A 31 2.84 15.38 -2.38
N ASN A 32 1.60 15.25 -2.87
CA ASN A 32 0.83 14.00 -2.79
C ASN A 32 1.40 12.85 -3.66
N ASP A 33 2.39 13.12 -4.51
CA ASP A 33 3.07 12.13 -5.36
C ASP A 33 4.34 11.55 -4.73
N GLU A 34 4.67 11.94 -3.49
CA GLU A 34 5.88 11.49 -2.78
C GLU A 34 5.94 9.96 -2.58
N PHE A 35 4.78 9.29 -2.53
CA PHE A 35 4.66 7.84 -2.36
C PHE A 35 4.39 7.08 -3.67
N ASP A 36 4.40 7.72 -4.83
CA ASP A 36 3.97 7.08 -6.10
C ASP A 36 4.84 5.86 -6.48
N SER A 37 6.12 5.85 -6.10
CA SER A 37 7.04 4.73 -6.32
C SER A 37 6.72 3.53 -5.43
N GLU A 38 6.39 3.78 -4.17
CA GLU A 38 6.02 2.78 -3.17
C GLU A 38 4.66 2.19 -3.52
N ILE A 39 3.69 3.04 -3.87
CA ILE A 39 2.35 2.63 -4.30
C ILE A 39 2.46 1.74 -5.55
N SER A 40 3.26 2.14 -6.54
CA SER A 40 3.49 1.33 -7.73
C SER A 40 4.13 -0.02 -7.40
N SER A 41 5.09 -0.03 -6.47
CA SER A 41 5.77 -1.24 -6.00
C SER A 41 4.83 -2.20 -5.27
N ILE A 42 3.93 -1.69 -4.43
CA ILE A 42 2.90 -2.49 -3.74
C ILE A 42 1.89 -3.03 -4.76
N VAL A 43 1.42 -2.20 -5.68
CA VAL A 43 0.44 -2.58 -6.72
C VAL A 43 0.99 -3.69 -7.62
N SER A 44 2.29 -3.68 -7.94
CA SER A 44 2.94 -4.73 -8.73
C SER A 44 2.95 -6.11 -8.05
N GLN A 45 2.66 -6.17 -6.76
CA GLN A 45 2.70 -7.38 -5.94
C GLN A 45 1.32 -7.90 -5.54
N LEU A 46 0.24 -7.22 -5.94
CA LEU A 46 -1.12 -7.55 -5.51
C LEU A 46 -1.50 -9.00 -5.82
N ASP A 47 -1.04 -9.56 -6.94
CA ASP A 47 -1.31 -10.95 -7.31
C ASP A 47 -0.77 -11.96 -6.27
N ARG A 48 0.28 -11.59 -5.52
CA ARG A 48 0.92 -12.42 -4.49
C ARG A 48 0.32 -12.25 -3.09
N ILE A 49 -0.50 -11.22 -2.88
CA ILE A 49 -1.14 -10.94 -1.59
C ILE A 49 -2.34 -11.89 -1.42
N GLY A 50 -2.25 -12.89 -0.55
CA GLY A 50 -3.32 -13.85 -0.28
C GLY A 50 -4.17 -13.52 0.95
N SER A 51 -3.73 -12.55 1.74
CA SER A 51 -4.35 -12.15 3.00
C SER A 51 -3.99 -10.70 3.37
N GLY A 52 -4.67 -10.14 4.38
CA GLY A 52 -4.29 -8.83 4.93
C GLY A 52 -2.90 -8.85 5.58
N ILE A 53 -2.47 -9.98 6.14
CA ILE A 53 -1.12 -10.17 6.67
C ILE A 53 -0.09 -10.05 5.54
N ASP A 54 -0.31 -10.73 4.41
CA ASP A 54 0.59 -10.62 3.25
C ASP A 54 0.70 -9.18 2.72
N ALA A 55 -0.41 -8.44 2.77
CA ALA A 55 -0.44 -7.03 2.39
C ALA A 55 0.38 -6.18 3.37
N ALA A 56 0.24 -6.37 4.68
CA ALA A 56 1.00 -5.66 5.71
C ALA A 56 2.52 -5.93 5.58
N HIS A 57 2.90 -7.19 5.36
CA HIS A 57 4.29 -7.56 5.07
C HIS A 57 4.82 -6.90 3.79
N THR A 58 3.98 -6.79 2.76
CA THR A 58 4.34 -6.13 1.51
C THR A 58 4.58 -4.63 1.71
N ILE A 59 3.70 -3.95 2.45
CA ILE A 59 3.84 -2.53 2.80
C ILE A 59 5.16 -2.30 3.53
N ALA A 60 5.39 -3.00 4.65
CA ALA A 60 6.60 -2.84 5.46
C ALA A 60 7.87 -3.04 4.63
N ARG A 61 7.89 -4.07 3.77
CA ARG A 61 9.04 -4.37 2.93
C ARG A 61 9.32 -3.27 1.91
N VAL A 62 8.29 -2.72 1.27
CA VAL A 62 8.44 -1.64 0.29
C VAL A 62 8.92 -0.36 0.96
N LEU A 63 8.29 0.03 2.06
CA LEU A 63 8.66 1.23 2.83
C LEU A 63 10.10 1.15 3.36
N ASN A 64 10.49 0.02 3.96
CA ASN A 64 11.87 -0.22 4.42
C ASN A 64 12.91 -0.29 3.28
N SER A 65 12.48 -0.48 2.03
CA SER A 65 13.38 -0.45 0.88
C SER A 65 13.60 0.96 0.32
N SER A 66 12.64 1.86 0.54
CA SER A 66 12.70 3.24 0.06
C SER A 66 13.29 4.20 1.08
N PHE A 67 13.12 3.91 2.37
CA PHE A 67 13.58 4.76 3.47
C PHE A 67 14.49 3.98 4.41
N SER A 68 15.36 4.70 5.14
CA SER A 68 16.32 4.09 6.09
C SER A 68 15.68 3.65 7.42
N GLU A 69 14.35 3.52 7.45
CA GLU A 69 13.58 3.13 8.62
C GLU A 69 13.33 1.62 8.65
N SER A 70 12.99 1.10 9.83
CA SER A 70 12.73 -0.31 10.06
C SER A 70 11.31 -0.51 10.59
N HIS A 71 10.33 -0.32 9.70
CA HIS A 71 8.95 -0.63 9.99
C HIS A 71 8.72 -2.13 10.14
N LYS A 72 7.80 -2.48 11.03
CA LYS A 72 7.39 -3.87 11.24
C LYS A 72 6.02 -4.10 10.58
N PRO A 73 5.76 -5.29 9.99
CA PRO A 73 4.46 -5.60 9.39
C PRO A 73 3.26 -5.35 10.32
N GLU A 74 3.43 -5.56 11.62
CA GLU A 74 2.41 -5.36 12.64
C GLU A 74 1.91 -3.90 12.71
N GLU A 75 2.73 -2.94 12.26
CA GLU A 75 2.37 -1.51 12.19
C GLU A 75 1.37 -1.22 11.06
N PHE A 76 1.17 -2.16 10.13
CA PHE A 76 0.30 -2.00 8.95
C PHE A 76 -0.81 -3.04 8.88
N GLU A 77 -1.18 -3.70 9.98
CA GLU A 77 -2.22 -4.74 9.96
C GLU A 77 -3.58 -4.21 9.49
N ILE A 78 -3.96 -3.00 9.93
CA ILE A 78 -5.23 -2.37 9.57
C ILE A 78 -5.26 -2.10 8.06
N GLU A 79 -4.19 -1.51 7.53
CA GLU A 79 -4.10 -1.12 6.13
C GLU A 79 -3.89 -2.32 5.22
N GLY A 80 -3.15 -3.32 5.68
CA GLY A 80 -3.06 -4.61 5.02
C GLY A 80 -4.44 -5.25 4.85
N ASN A 81 -5.27 -5.23 5.91
CA ASN A 81 -6.64 -5.71 5.84
C ASN A 81 -7.51 -4.86 4.90
N ILE A 82 -7.43 -3.53 4.96
CA ILE A 82 -8.17 -2.63 4.07
C ILE A 82 -7.83 -2.91 2.60
N ILE A 83 -6.54 -3.04 2.27
CA ILE A 83 -6.09 -3.35 0.91
C ILE A 83 -6.62 -4.72 0.49
N PHE A 84 -6.47 -5.75 1.34
CA PHE A 84 -6.90 -7.09 1.00
C PHE A 84 -8.43 -7.19 0.79
N GLU A 85 -9.23 -6.63 1.70
CA GLU A 85 -10.69 -6.57 1.57
C GLU A 85 -11.12 -5.84 0.31
N ALA A 86 -10.41 -4.76 -0.04
CA ALA A 86 -10.69 -4.04 -1.26
C ALA A 86 -10.33 -4.86 -2.52
N LEU A 87 -9.25 -5.65 -2.50
CA LEU A 87 -8.93 -6.58 -3.60
C LEU A 87 -10.03 -7.63 -3.78
N VAL A 88 -10.51 -8.24 -2.68
CA VAL A 88 -11.62 -9.21 -2.70
C VAL A 88 -12.89 -8.57 -3.27
N LYS A 89 -13.28 -7.39 -2.76
CA LYS A 89 -14.48 -6.67 -3.20
C LYS A 89 -14.46 -6.29 -4.69
N ASN A 90 -13.27 -6.13 -5.26
CA ASN A 90 -13.09 -5.78 -6.67
C ASN A 90 -12.82 -7.00 -7.57
N GLY A 91 -12.93 -8.23 -7.05
CA GLY A 91 -12.76 -9.46 -7.83
C GLY A 91 -11.31 -9.73 -8.27
N HIS A 92 -10.33 -9.24 -7.51
CA HIS A 92 -8.91 -9.55 -7.69
C HIS A 92 -8.42 -10.74 -6.87
N LYS A 93 -9.27 -11.26 -5.99
CA LYS A 93 -9.03 -12.42 -5.14
C LYS A 93 -10.24 -13.34 -5.17
#